data_AF-A0A8T4A4K4-F1
#
_entry.id   AF-A0A8T4A4K4-F1
#
_cell.length_a   1.000
_cell.length_b   1.000
_cell.length_c   1.000
_cell.angle_alpha   90.00
_cell.angle_beta   90.00
_cell.angle_gamma   90.00
#
_symmetry.space_group_name_H-M   'P 1'
#
loop_
_entity.id
_entity.type
_entity.pdbx_description
1 polymer ?
#
loop_
_entity_poly.entity_id
_entity_poly.type
_entity_poly.pdbx_seq_one_letter_code
_entity_poly.pdbx_strand_id
1 'polypeptide(L)' 'MFYVNGLEYLGRNVKIKGKTMKGVEAKRFVTLKKTNTKPSRDEVLSLAKARKGVKKVWVMEISGNKWKKVMNVINL' A
#
# COMPACT_ATOMS: atom_id res chain seq x y z
N MET A 1 1.26 6.36 -16.20
CA MET A 1 1.07 5.00 -15.66
C MET A 1 0.63 5.09 -14.20
N PHE A 2 -0.21 4.18 -13.73
CA PHE A 2 -0.76 4.18 -12.37
C PHE A 2 -0.24 2.99 -11.56
N TYR A 3 -0.03 3.24 -10.27
CA TYR A 3 0.44 2.29 -9.29
C TYR A 3 -0.57 2.24 -8.15
N VAL A 4 -1.19 1.08 -7.97
CA VAL A 4 -2.00 0.79 -6.78
C VAL A 4 -1.05 0.28 -5.71
N ASN A 5 -0.89 1.05 -4.64
CA ASN A 5 0.03 0.76 -3.55
C ASN A 5 -0.74 0.47 -2.26
N GLY A 6 -0.20 -0.42 -1.43
CA GLY A 6 -0.74 -0.79 -0.14
C GLY A 6 0.31 -0.71 0.97
N LEU A 7 -0.18 -0.56 2.20
CA LEU A 7 0.61 -0.74 3.41
C LEU A 7 0.17 -2.03 4.09
N GLU A 8 1.04 -3.02 4.04
CA GLU A 8 0.82 -4.36 4.61
C GLU A 8 1.41 -4.42 6.02
N TYR A 9 0.60 -4.90 6.96
CA TYR A 9 0.92 -5.12 8.36
C TYR A 9 1.23 -6.60 8.56
N LEU A 10 2.40 -6.89 9.13
CA LEU A 10 3.00 -8.23 9.12
C LEU A 10 2.70 -9.06 10.37
N GLY A 11 1.92 -8.55 11.34
CA GLY A 11 1.57 -9.27 12.57
C GLY A 11 2.75 -9.54 13.52
N ARG A 12 3.92 -8.95 13.26
CA ARG A 12 5.14 -9.11 14.07
C ARG A 12 5.71 -7.75 14.44
N ASN A 13 6.42 -7.68 15.56
CA ASN A 13 7.06 -6.44 15.99
C ASN A 13 8.35 -6.16 15.22
N VAL A 14 8.67 -4.88 15.03
CA VAL A 14 9.94 -4.47 14.42
C VAL A 14 11.10 -4.77 15.38
N LYS A 15 12.20 -5.27 14.83
CA LYS A 15 13.49 -5.40 15.55
C LYS A 15 14.41 -4.26 15.13
N ILE A 16 14.87 -3.47 16.11
CA ILE A 16 15.83 -2.38 15.90
C ILE A 16 17.06 -2.71 16.73
N LYS A 17 18.24 -2.81 16.09
CA LYS A 17 19.52 -3.17 16.75
C LYS A 17 19.40 -4.43 17.64
N GLY A 18 18.71 -5.46 17.14
CA GLY A 18 18.50 -6.73 17.86
C GLY A 18 17.40 -6.72 18.92
N LYS A 19 16.84 -5.56 19.28
CA LYS A 19 15.77 -5.43 20.28
C LYS A 19 14.39 -5.39 19.62
N THR A 20 13.47 -6.21 20.11
CA THR A 20 12.06 -6.20 19.68
C THR A 20 11.35 -4.99 20.28
N MET A 21 10.83 -4.11 19.43
CA MET A 21 10.07 -2.93 19.86
C MET A 21 8.63 -3.33 20.20
N LYS A 22 8.28 -3.35 21.49
CA LYS A 22 6.88 -3.56 21.93
C LYS A 22 5.99 -2.42 21.40
N GLY A 23 4.81 -2.76 20.90
CA GLY A 23 3.84 -1.81 20.35
C GLY A 23 4.07 -1.34 18.90
N VAL A 24 5.22 -1.66 18.28
CA VAL A 24 5.50 -1.27 16.88
C VAL A 24 5.38 -2.48 15.95
N GLU A 25 4.22 -2.62 15.31
CA GLU A 25 4.00 -3.64 14.29
C GLU A 25 4.81 -3.33 13.01
N ALA A 26 5.48 -4.34 12.47
CA ALA A 26 6.23 -4.27 11.23
C ALA A 26 5.28 -4.09 10.05
N LYS A 27 5.61 -3.13 9.19
CA LYS A 27 4.83 -2.77 8.02
C LYS A 27 5.72 -2.77 6.80
N ARG A 28 5.16 -3.10 5.63
CA ARG A 28 5.85 -2.97 4.35
C ARG A 28 4.98 -2.25 3.33
N PHE A 29 5.63 -1.42 2.51
CA PHE A 29 5.02 -0.86 1.31
C PHE A 29 5.01 -1.92 0.22
N VAL A 30 3.87 -2.09 -0.44
CA VAL A 30 3.69 -3.07 -1.52
C VAL A 30 2.98 -2.43 -2.69
N THR A 31 3.44 -2.71 -3.90
CA THR A 31 2.66 -2.41 -5.11
C THR A 31 1.74 -3.59 -5.38
N LEU A 32 0.43 -3.34 -5.38
CA LEU A 32 -0.61 -4.35 -5.63
C LEU A 32 -0.82 -4.56 -7.13
N LYS A 33 -0.80 -3.48 -7.91
CA LYS A 33 -1.01 -3.51 -9.36
C LYS A 33 -0.35 -2.30 -10.02
N LYS A 34 0.15 -2.50 -11.24
CA LYS A 34 0.55 -1.42 -12.16
C LYS A 34 -0.40 -1.46 -13.36
N THR A 35 -0.88 -0.30 -13.82
CA THR A 35 -1.82 -0.22 -14.94
C THR A 35 -1.64 1.09 -15.70
N ASN A 36 -1.93 1.11 -17.00
CA ASN A 36 -1.88 2.34 -17.81
C ASN A 36 -3.18 3.15 -17.70
N THR A 37 -4.28 2.53 -17.28
CA THR A 37 -5.57 3.17 -17.07
C THR A 37 -5.78 3.51 -15.60
N LYS A 38 -6.47 4.62 -15.31
CA LYS A 38 -6.76 5.01 -13.92
C LYS A 38 -7.71 3.97 -13.30
N PRO A 39 -7.30 3.25 -12.24
CA PRO A 39 -8.16 2.24 -11.64
C PRO A 39 -9.32 2.89 -10.87
N SER A 40 -10.46 2.21 -10.86
CA SER A 40 -11.63 2.66 -10.08
C SER A 40 -11.43 2.40 -8.59
N ARG A 41 -12.25 3.03 -7.75
CA ARG A 41 -12.19 2.81 -6.30
C ARG A 41 -12.51 1.36 -5.93
N ASP A 42 -13.48 0.74 -6.59
CA ASP A 42 -13.88 -0.64 -6.33
C ASP A 42 -12.81 -1.64 -6.75
N GLU A 43 -12.15 -1.40 -7.88
CA GLU A 43 -11.01 -2.21 -8.32
C GLU A 43 -9.87 -2.16 -7.30
N VAL A 44 -9.54 -0.95 -6.81
CA VAL A 44 -8.51 -0.74 -5.78
C VAL A 44 -8.87 -1.48 -4.48
N LEU A 45 -10.13 -1.41 -4.05
CA LEU A 45 -10.61 -2.10 -2.86
C LEU A 45 -10.55 -3.62 -3.01
N SER A 46 -10.96 -4.15 -4.16
CA SER A 46 -10.92 -5.59 -4.47
C SER A 46 -9.48 -6.12 -4.41
N LEU A 47 -8.54 -5.43 -5.07
CA LEU A 47 -7.11 -5.77 -5.04
C LEU A 47 -6.54 -5.76 -3.63
N ALA A 48 -6.94 -4.79 -2.80
CA ALA A 48 -6.43 -4.68 -1.45
C ALA A 48 -7.01 -5.75 -0.52
N LYS A 49 -8.30 -6.06 -0.64
CA LYS A 49 -8.95 -7.15 0.12
C LYS A 49 -8.42 -8.54 -0.25
N ALA A 50 -8.01 -8.74 -1.51
CA ALA A 50 -7.41 -9.99 -1.96
C ALA A 50 -6.03 -10.27 -1.30
N ARG A 51 -5.35 -9.26 -0.77
CA ARG A 51 -4.04 -9.40 -0.12
C ARG A 51 -4.16 -9.28 1.39
N LYS A 52 -3.97 -10.40 2.09
CA LYS A 52 -3.97 -10.45 3.55
C LYS A 52 -2.95 -9.47 4.15
N GLY A 53 -3.35 -8.78 5.22
CA GLY A 53 -2.50 -7.85 5.96
C GLY A 53 -2.46 -6.42 5.42
N VAL A 54 -3.01 -6.13 4.22
CA VAL A 54 -3.12 -4.74 3.75
C VAL A 54 -4.19 -4.01 4.55
N LYS A 55 -3.82 -2.92 5.24
CA LYS A 55 -4.76 -2.09 6.01
C LYS A 55 -4.97 -0.70 5.42
N LYS A 56 -4.09 -0.27 4.51
CA LYS A 56 -4.20 1.02 3.80
C LYS A 56 -3.86 0.83 2.33
N VAL A 57 -4.58 1.50 1.44
CA VAL A 57 -4.34 1.47 0.00
C VAL A 57 -4.48 2.87 -0.60
N TRP A 58 -3.67 3.19 -1.61
CA TRP A 58 -3.73 4.46 -2.36
C TRP A 58 -3.23 4.26 -3.79
N VAL A 59 -3.53 5.23 -4.66
CA VAL A 59 -3.12 5.21 -6.06
C VAL A 59 -2.20 6.38 -6.35
N MET A 60 -1.06 6.08 -6.96
CA MET A 60 -0.13 7.05 -7.49
C MET A 60 -0.13 6.99 -9.02
N GLU A 61 -0.08 8.14 -9.67
CA GLU A 61 0.20 8.28 -11.08
C GLU A 61 1.65 8.71 -11.27
N ILE A 62 2.34 8.09 -12.22
CA ILE A 62 3.63 8.54 -12.74
C ILE A 62 3.43 9.11 -14.15
N SER A 63 3.93 10.32 -14.36
CA SER A 63 4.00 11.00 -15.65
C SER A 63 5.40 11.55 -15.84
N GLY A 64 6.17 10.95 -16.76
CA GLY A 64 7.62 11.13 -16.83
C GLY A 64 8.30 10.72 -15.52
N ASN A 65 9.02 11.65 -14.89
CA ASN A 65 9.68 11.43 -13.60
C ASN A 65 8.87 11.94 -12.39
N LYS A 66 7.66 12.47 -12.62
CA LYS A 66 6.83 13.06 -11.57
C LYS A 66 5.83 12.04 -11.03
N TRP A 67 5.75 11.95 -9.72
CA TRP A 67 4.77 11.15 -8.99
C TRP A 67 3.67 12.04 -8.44
N LYS A 68 2.41 11.67 -8.69
CA LYS A 68 1.23 12.39 -8.20
C LYS A 68 0.30 11.42 -7.49
N LYS A 69 -0.18 11.78 -6.30
CA LYS A 69 -1.24 11.01 -5.64
C LYS A 69 -2.58 11.37 -6.29
N VAL A 70 -3.24 10.36 -6.87
CA VAL A 70 -4.50 10.56 -7.63
C VAL A 70 -5.73 10.02 -6.91
N MET A 71 -5.53 9.38 -5.76
CA MET A 71 -6.60 8.90 -4.89
C MET A 71 -6.19 9.08 -3.42
N ASN A 72 -7.15 9.47 -2.58
CA ASN A 72 -6.95 9.54 -1.14
C ASN A 72 -6.59 8.16 -0.57
N VAL A 73 -5.91 8.15 0.57
CA VAL A 73 -5.61 6.89 1.25
C VAL A 73 -6.93 6.31 1.76
N ILE A 74 -7.20 5.08 1.38
CA ILE A 74 -8.34 4.32 1.87
C ILE A 74 -7.83 3.44 3.00
N ASN A 75 -8.44 3.55 4.17
CA ASN A 75 -8.24 2.61 5.28
C ASN A 75 -9.24 1.46 5.09
N LEU A 76 -8.76 0.23 5.27
CA LEU A 76 -9.54 -1.00 5.14
C LEU A 76 -9.93 -1.55 6.50
#